data_AF-A0A1S4A280-F1
#
_entry.id   AF-A0A1S4A280-F1
#
_cell.length_a   1.000
_cell.length_b   1.000
_cell.length_c   1.000
_cell.angle_alpha   90.00
_cell.angle_beta   90.00
_cell.angle_gamma   90.00
#
_symmetry.space_group_name_H-M   'P 1'
#
loop_
_entity.id
_entity.type
_entity.pdbx_description
1 polymer ?
#
loop_
_entity_poly.entity_id
_entity_poly.type
_entity_poly.pdbx_seq_one_letter_code
_entity_poly.pdbx_strand_id
1 'polypeptide(L)'
;MVDDGSSACIVHPRVLVQMRLEDKLIPRCITLTGFNNAVEQIYGEIVLPVLAGGVTLETIFHVMNQETAYNAIIGHPWIHAMWAVPSSFYQVIKFSTPWGIFSIRGEPRTVQECYRIAQD
;
A
#
# COMPACT_ATOMS: atom_id res chain seq x y z
N MET A 1 5.14 0.67 -0.48
CA MET A 1 5.35 0.09 -1.82
C MET A 1 4.09 0.32 -2.65
N VAL A 2 4.23 0.56 -3.95
CA VAL A 2 3.10 0.49 -4.90
C VAL A 2 3.25 -0.84 -5.63
N ASP A 3 2.20 -1.65 -5.63
CA ASP A 3 2.22 -3.01 -6.14
C ASP A 3 0.98 -3.27 -6.98
N ASP A 4 1.15 -3.28 -8.31
CA ASP A 4 0.07 -3.59 -9.25
C ASP A 4 -0.27 -5.08 -9.30
N GLY A 5 0.54 -5.95 -8.70
CA GLY A 5 0.19 -7.36 -8.51
C GLY A 5 -0.78 -7.56 -7.34
N SER A 6 -0.90 -6.59 -6.43
CA SER A 6 -1.70 -6.74 -5.23
C SER A 6 -3.15 -6.35 -5.45
N SER A 7 -4.07 -7.29 -5.20
CA SER A 7 -5.51 -7.04 -5.26
C SER A 7 -6.04 -6.16 -4.13
N ALA A 8 -5.22 -5.86 -3.12
CA ALA A 8 -5.64 -5.19 -1.91
C ALA A 8 -4.60 -4.16 -1.43
N CYS A 9 -5.03 -3.14 -0.69
CA CYS A 9 -4.10 -2.28 0.02
C CYS A 9 -3.84 -2.86 1.42
N ILE A 10 -2.59 -2.91 1.85
CA ILE A 10 -2.19 -3.54 3.12
C ILE A 10 -1.41 -2.51 3.94
N VAL A 11 -1.65 -2.47 5.25
CA VAL A 11 -0.90 -1.62 6.17
C VAL A 11 -0.43 -2.42 7.38
N HIS A 12 0.81 -2.19 7.79
CA HIS A 12 1.36 -2.85 8.95
C HIS A 12 0.76 -2.24 10.23
N PRO A 13 0.38 -3.05 11.24
CA PRO A 13 -0.14 -2.57 12.52
C PRO A 13 0.70 -1.47 13.20
N ARG A 14 2.04 -1.48 13.02
CA ARG A 14 2.94 -0.46 13.57
C ARG A 14 2.58 0.96 13.14
N VAL A 15 2.03 1.11 11.93
CA VAL A 15 1.61 2.41 11.38
C VAL A 15 0.42 2.95 12.16
N LEU A 16 -0.54 2.09 12.51
CA LEU A 16 -1.72 2.50 13.29
C LEU A 16 -1.31 2.99 14.68
N VAL A 17 -0.39 2.28 15.33
CA VAL A 17 0.17 2.69 16.63
C VAL A 17 0.88 4.04 16.54
N GLN A 18 1.72 4.23 15.53
CA GLN A 18 2.43 5.50 15.32
C GLN A 18 1.48 6.68 15.05
N MET A 19 0.37 6.42 14.35
CA MET A 19 -0.65 7.42 14.03
C MET A 19 -1.72 7.58 15.10
N ARG A 20 -1.74 6.74 16.15
CA ARG A 20 -2.78 6.68 17.18
C ARG A 20 -4.18 6.44 16.60
N LEU A 21 -4.30 5.40 15.78
CA LEU A 21 -5.53 5.03 15.04
C LEU A 21 -6.02 3.62 15.36
N GLU A 22 -5.50 2.99 16.41
CA GLU A 22 -5.85 1.63 16.81
C GLU A 22 -7.34 1.48 17.14
N ASP A 23 -7.95 2.53 17.67
CA ASP A 23 -9.38 2.63 18.00
C ASP A 23 -10.30 2.67 16.77
N LYS A 24 -9.75 2.98 15.60
CA LYS A 24 -10.49 3.05 14.32
C LYS A 24 -10.45 1.75 13.53
N LEU A 25 -9.73 0.74 14.01
CA LEU A 25 -9.67 -0.56 13.37
C LEU A 25 -11.03 -1.24 13.44
N ILE A 26 -11.54 -1.71 12.30
CA ILE A 26 -12.74 -2.52 12.22
C ILE A 26 -12.32 -3.99 12.12
N PRO A 27 -12.53 -4.81 13.15
CA PRO A 27 -12.16 -6.22 13.11
C PRO A 27 -12.89 -6.95 11.98
N ARG A 28 -12.14 -7.77 11.23
CA ARG A 28 -12.66 -8.58 10.13
C ARG A 28 -12.06 -9.98 10.18
N CYS A 29 -12.91 -10.99 10.01
CA CYS A 29 -12.45 -12.37 9.88
C CYS A 29 -12.28 -12.69 8.38
N ILE A 30 -11.21 -12.18 7.78
CA ILE A 30 -10.86 -12.39 6.38
C ILE A 30 -9.42 -12.91 6.33
N THR A 31 -9.13 -13.78 5.37
CA THR A 31 -7.78 -14.22 5.06
C THR A 31 -7.36 -13.67 3.68
N LEU A 32 -6.11 -13.29 3.55
CA LEU A 32 -5.48 -13.01 2.26
C LEU A 32 -4.51 -14.14 1.94
N THR A 33 -4.44 -14.48 0.66
CA THR A 33 -3.48 -15.47 0.15
C THR A 33 -2.38 -14.73 -0.59
N GLY A 34 -1.15 -14.86 -0.11
CA GLY A 34 0.04 -14.31 -0.75
C GLY A 34 0.50 -15.14 -1.96
N PHE A 35 1.45 -14.59 -2.73
CA PHE A 35 2.02 -15.25 -3.90
C PHE A 35 2.71 -16.59 -3.61
N ASN A 36 3.21 -16.76 -2.39
CA ASN A 36 3.81 -18.00 -1.90
C ASN A 36 2.75 -19.03 -1.42
N ASN A 37 1.47 -18.81 -1.70
CA ASN A 37 0.32 -19.52 -1.15
C ASN A 37 0.22 -19.48 0.38
N ALA A 38 0.96 -18.60 1.06
CA ALA A 38 0.75 -18.37 2.47
C ALA A 38 -0.61 -17.72 2.66
N VAL A 39 -1.43 -18.31 3.53
CA VAL A 39 -2.74 -17.77 3.90
C VAL A 39 -2.58 -17.10 5.24
N GLU A 40 -2.85 -15.80 5.27
CA GLU A 40 -2.71 -14.99 6.47
C GLU A 40 -4.01 -14.30 6.83
N GLN A 41 -4.34 -14.34 8.10
CA GLN A 41 -5.51 -13.67 8.63
C GLN A 41 -5.20 -12.19 8.87
N ILE A 42 -6.09 -11.31 8.42
CA ILE A 42 -5.98 -9.87 8.70
C ILE A 42 -6.53 -9.60 10.11
N TYR A 43 -5.98 -8.59 10.80
CA TYR A 43 -6.53 -8.11 12.07
C TYR A 43 -7.85 -7.38 11.87
N GLY A 44 -7.99 -6.72 10.73
CA GLY A 44 -9.16 -5.92 10.41
C GLY A 44 -8.92 -5.03 9.20
N GLU A 45 -9.87 -4.12 9.00
CA GLU A 45 -9.82 -3.08 7.97
C GLU A 45 -9.78 -1.71 8.62
N ILE A 46 -9.13 -0.77 7.94
CA ILE A 46 -9.14 0.65 8.29
C ILE A 46 -9.27 1.48 7.02
N VAL A 47 -10.07 2.53 7.07
CA VAL A 47 -10.14 3.52 5.98
C VAL A 47 -9.12 4.61 6.28
N LEU A 48 -8.16 4.80 5.38
CA LEU A 48 -7.15 5.84 5.48
C LEU A 48 -7.18 6.75 4.24
N PRO A 49 -7.06 8.07 4.42
CA PRO A 49 -6.88 8.98 3.30
C PRO A 49 -5.46 8.85 2.74
N VAL A 50 -5.34 8.65 1.43
CA VAL A 50 -4.07 8.62 0.71
C VAL A 50 -3.97 9.86 -0.16
N LEU A 51 -3.04 10.76 0.20
CA LEU A 51 -2.75 11.98 -0.55
C LEU A 51 -1.61 11.74 -1.53
N ALA A 52 -1.86 11.97 -2.82
CA ALA A 52 -0.85 11.90 -3.87
C ALA A 52 -1.13 12.97 -4.95
N GLY A 53 -0.10 13.74 -5.32
CA GLY A 53 -0.24 14.76 -6.38
C GLY A 53 -1.34 15.80 -6.12
N GLY A 54 -1.63 16.10 -4.84
CA GLY A 54 -2.69 17.03 -4.45
C GLY A 54 -4.11 16.45 -4.51
N VAL A 55 -4.26 15.16 -4.81
CA VAL A 55 -5.54 14.42 -4.77
C VAL A 55 -5.54 13.51 -3.55
N THR A 56 -6.61 13.54 -2.77
CA THR A 56 -6.81 12.65 -1.62
C THR A 56 -7.93 11.68 -1.92
N LEU A 57 -7.68 10.38 -1.78
CA LEU A 57 -8.71 9.35 -1.83
C LEU A 57 -8.76 8.56 -0.52
N GLU A 58 -9.96 8.31 -0.04
CA GLU A 58 -10.17 7.33 1.02
C GLU A 58 -9.96 5.92 0.47
N THR A 59 -9.20 5.10 1.19
CA THR A 59 -8.84 3.76 0.74
C THR A 59 -8.93 2.80 1.90
N ILE A 60 -9.55 1.65 1.64
CA ILE A 60 -9.61 0.55 2.58
C ILE A 60 -8.25 -0.15 2.59
N PHE A 61 -7.64 -0.22 3.75
CA PHE A 61 -6.45 -1.00 4.01
C PHE A 61 -6.80 -2.20 4.88
N HIS A 62 -6.27 -3.36 4.52
CA HIS A 62 -6.24 -4.52 5.38
C HIS A 62 -5.04 -4.44 6.32
N VAL A 63 -5.28 -4.60 7.61
CA VAL A 63 -4.24 -4.55 8.63
C VAL A 63 -3.68 -5.94 8.82
N MET A 64 -2.40 -6.13 8.52
CA MET A 64 -1.74 -7.44 8.56
C MET A 64 -0.31 -7.30 9.06
N ASN A 65 0.12 -8.21 9.93
CA ASN A 65 1.47 -8.24 10.50
C ASN A 65 2.35 -9.16 9.66
N GLN A 66 2.56 -8.76 8.42
CA GLN A 66 3.53 -9.40 7.54
C GLN A 66 4.92 -8.83 7.81
N GLU A 67 5.91 -9.72 7.93
CA GLU A 67 7.33 -9.36 7.95
C GLU A 67 7.69 -8.73 6.59
N THR A 68 7.49 -7.42 6.51
CA THR A 68 7.75 -6.64 5.31
C THR A 68 8.63 -5.46 5.65
N ALA A 69 9.56 -5.16 4.75
CA ALA A 69 10.36 -3.95 4.79
C ALA A 69 9.54 -2.65 4.59
N TYR A 70 8.24 -2.78 4.31
CA TYR A 70 7.36 -1.68 3.97
C TYR A 70 6.35 -1.40 5.09
N ASN A 71 5.95 -0.15 5.22
CA ASN A 71 4.88 0.25 6.14
C ASN A 71 3.48 -0.03 5.58
N ALA A 72 3.34 0.09 4.26
CA ALA A 72 2.10 -0.17 3.54
C ALA A 72 2.37 -0.60 2.09
N ILE A 73 1.41 -1.33 1.53
CA ILE A 73 1.31 -1.71 0.13
C ILE A 73 0.08 -1.01 -0.45
N ILE A 74 0.29 -0.25 -1.51
CA ILE A 74 -0.76 0.40 -2.30
C ILE A 74 -1.06 -0.52 -3.48
N GLY A 75 -2.18 -1.24 -3.41
CA GLY A 75 -2.62 -2.18 -4.43
C GLY A 75 -3.67 -1.61 -5.37
N HIS A 76 -4.31 -2.52 -6.12
CA HIS A 76 -5.36 -2.22 -7.08
C HIS A 76 -6.47 -1.27 -6.60
N PRO A 77 -7.01 -1.36 -5.36
CA PRO A 77 -8.11 -0.49 -4.95
C PRO A 77 -7.78 1.00 -5.11
N TRP A 78 -6.59 1.42 -4.70
CA TRP A 78 -6.16 2.82 -4.86
C TRP A 78 -5.68 3.11 -6.28
N ILE A 79 -4.92 2.20 -6.90
CA ILE A 79 -4.38 2.38 -8.26
C ILE A 79 -5.53 2.59 -9.26
N HIS A 80 -6.55 1.74 -9.19
CA HIS A 80 -7.72 1.84 -10.05
C HIS A 80 -8.58 3.05 -9.72
N ALA A 81 -8.75 3.41 -8.45
CA ALA A 81 -9.51 4.61 -8.08
C ALA A 81 -8.83 5.91 -8.56
N MET A 82 -7.49 5.94 -8.56
CA MET A 82 -6.69 7.06 -9.08
C MET A 82 -6.52 7.06 -10.61
N TRP A 83 -7.00 6.03 -11.31
CA TRP A 83 -6.73 5.80 -12.73
C TRP A 83 -5.23 5.84 -13.03
N ALA A 84 -4.45 5.29 -12.11
CA ALA A 84 -3.01 5.39 -12.13
C ALA A 84 -2.39 4.29 -12.99
N VAL A 85 -1.32 4.65 -13.68
CA VAL A 85 -0.53 3.77 -14.53
C VAL A 85 0.85 3.60 -13.91
N PRO A 86 1.10 2.51 -13.17
CA PRO A 86 2.42 2.17 -12.69
C PRO A 86 3.28 1.61 -13.84
N SER A 87 4.58 1.88 -13.78
CA SER A 87 5.59 1.27 -14.65
C SER A 87 6.75 0.79 -13.79
N SER A 88 6.88 -0.53 -13.66
CA SER A 88 7.97 -1.18 -12.95
C SER A 88 9.33 -0.89 -13.62
N PHE A 89 9.37 -0.88 -14.96
CA PHE A 89 10.59 -0.60 -15.73
C PHE A 89 11.16 0.80 -15.44
N TYR A 90 10.32 1.83 -15.46
CA TYR A 90 10.76 3.20 -15.18
C TYR A 90 10.74 3.54 -13.69
N GLN A 91 10.20 2.66 -12.84
CA GLN A 91 9.88 2.89 -11.43
C GLN A 91 9.10 4.19 -11.24
N VAL A 92 8.06 4.40 -12.06
CA VAL A 92 7.24 5.61 -12.04
C VAL A 92 5.77 5.20 -12.06
N ILE A 93 4.95 5.88 -11.26
CA ILE A 93 3.49 5.84 -11.38
C ILE A 93 2.98 7.20 -11.85
N LYS A 94 2.06 7.18 -12.83
CA LYS A 94 1.43 8.38 -13.39
C LYS A 94 -0.07 8.35 -13.19
N PHE A 95 -0.67 9.49 -12.94
CA PHE A 95 -2.13 9.63 -12.85
C PHE A 95 -2.56 11.05 -13.20
N SER A 96 -3.83 11.20 -13.55
CA SER A 96 -4.40 12.51 -13.86
C SER A 96 -4.80 13.23 -12.59
N THR A 97 -4.56 14.54 -12.56
CA THR A 97 -5.01 15.46 -11.51
C THR A 97 -5.73 16.65 -12.15
N PRO A 98 -6.49 17.46 -11.40
CA PRO A 98 -7.09 18.68 -11.93
C PRO A 98 -6.09 19.67 -12.55
N TRP A 99 -4.79 19.54 -12.22
CA TRP A 99 -3.71 20.41 -12.72
C TRP A 99 -2.87 19.77 -13.82
N GLY A 100 -3.23 18.58 -14.30
CA GLY A 100 -2.51 17.83 -15.34
C GLY A 100 -2.01 16.47 -14.86
N ILE A 101 -1.06 15.90 -15.61
CA ILE A 101 -0.50 14.58 -15.31
C ILE A 101 0.53 14.72 -14.18
N PHE A 102 0.31 14.03 -13.07
CA PHE A 102 1.27 13.92 -11.99
C PHE A 102 2.07 12.62 -12.15
N SER A 103 3.34 12.65 -11.72
CA SER A 103 4.23 11.49 -11.76
C SER A 103 4.97 11.36 -10.43
N ILE A 104 4.91 10.18 -9.83
CA ILE A 104 5.72 9.82 -8.67
C ILE A 104 6.79 8.85 -9.14
N ARG A 105 8.05 9.20 -8.89
CA ARG A 105 9.21 8.35 -9.20
C ARG A 105 9.67 7.64 -7.92
N GLY A 106 9.91 6.35 -8.01
CA GLY A 106 10.51 5.56 -6.95
C GLY A 106 11.96 5.98 -6.70
N GLU A 107 12.41 5.89 -5.45
CA GLU A 107 13.77 6.21 -5.06
C GLU A 107 14.64 4.94 -5.03
N PRO A 108 15.66 4.81 -5.91
CA PRO A 108 16.42 3.57 -6.05
C PRO A 108 17.15 3.12 -4.77
N ARG A 109 17.59 4.07 -3.93
CA ARG A 109 18.30 3.76 -2.67
C ARG A 109 17.36 3.09 -1.65
N THR A 110 16.14 3.60 -1.53
CA THR A 110 15.12 3.03 -0.65
C THR A 110 14.70 1.64 -1.13
N VAL A 111 14.60 1.45 -2.44
CA VAL A 111 14.28 0.14 -3.04
C VAL A 111 15.35 -0.91 -2.67
N GLN A 112 16.64 -0.57 -2.82
CA GLN A 112 17.74 -1.48 -2.47
C GLN A 112 17.73 -1.88 -0.99
N GLU A 113 17.53 -0.92 -0.09
CA GLU A 113 17.48 -1.19 1.34
C GLU A 113 16.28 -2.06 1.73
N CYS A 114 15.11 -1.80 1.14
CA CYS A 114 13.94 -2.65 1.37
C CYS A 114 14.15 -4.09 0.87
N TYR A 115 14.83 -4.28 -0.27
CA TYR A 115 15.19 -5.63 -0.73
C TYR A 115 16.13 -6.35 0.22
N ARG A 116 17.11 -5.64 0.79
CA ARG A 116 18.04 -6.19 1.77
C ARG A 116 17.31 -6.68 3.01
N ILE A 117 16.43 -5.85 3.57
CA ILE A 117 15.63 -6.19 4.77
C ILE A 117 14.68 -7.36 4.50
N ALA A 118 14.17 -7.52 3.28
CA ALA A 118 13.27 -8.62 2.93
C ALA A 118 13.99 -9.97 2.69
N GLN A 119 15.33 -9.99 2.66
CA GLN A 119 16.15 -11.17 2.45
C GLN A 119 16.90 -11.65 3.71
N ASP A 120 16.91 -10.84 4.77
CA ASP A 120 17.43 -11.15 6.11
C ASP A 120 16.32 -11.75 6.99
#